data_AF-W9WAT1-F1
#
_entry.id   AF-W9WAT1-F1
#
_cell.length_a   1.000
_cell.length_b   1.000
_cell.length_c   1.000
_cell.angle_alpha   90.00
_cell.angle_beta   90.00
_cell.angle_gamma   90.00
#
_symmetry.space_group_name_H-M   'P 1'
#
loop_
_entity.id
_entity.type
_entity.pdbx_description
1 polymer ?
#
loop_
_entity_poly.entity_id
_entity_poly.type
_entity_poly.pdbx_seq_one_letter_code
_entity_poly.pdbx_strand_id
1 'polypeptide(L)'
;MAFAQTQLEKRYGCALQVLQQALNSSEGIDWTVWYTTLLLALFELLETSSHQAWIFHSQGAKHILLSLGPNNIKSDYEKILLAAQCQILTVEATFFNRDCFLSSPAWQKALHTTITHDSKIPDRSEPVVTMWATAACAPEFFKRATKAIRDHHQPDQIAELSDDLSALLDRWCKWREKWEGSLVGDDFPTLHDTTLATAGPTIYSQFLAFWALTNRFLLAIQPHRASVAETNAVDAARRILEFDRLRQADSVIDRCRTFSVSIARSIEQTTTEWTIQQNVSHEWRTIQPAVFLRWNTLLGRTIHDEAQDLPTNKINMAQATAP
;
A
#
# COMPACT_ATOMS: atom_id res chain seq x y z
N MET A 1 34.05 -16.40 -5.99
CA MET A 1 32.72 -15.83 -6.28
C MET A 1 31.84 -16.77 -7.09
N ALA A 2 32.29 -17.30 -8.24
CA ALA A 2 31.48 -18.19 -9.10
C ALA A 2 30.88 -19.44 -8.40
N PHE A 3 31.62 -20.09 -7.49
CA PHE A 3 31.13 -21.25 -6.74
C PHE A 3 30.02 -20.93 -5.74
N ALA A 4 30.04 -19.74 -5.13
CA ALA A 4 29.01 -19.31 -4.19
C ALA A 4 27.70 -18.97 -4.92
N GLN A 5 27.80 -18.38 -6.12
CA GLN A 5 26.67 -18.07 -6.97
C GLN A 5 25.96 -19.34 -7.48
N THR A 6 26.72 -20.35 -7.92
CA THR A 6 26.14 -21.65 -8.34
C THR A 6 25.47 -22.41 -7.20
N GLN A 7 25.97 -22.30 -5.97
CA GLN A 7 25.31 -22.89 -4.80
C GLN A 7 24.01 -22.16 -4.44
N LEU A 8 23.97 -20.84 -4.61
CA LEU A 8 22.77 -20.03 -4.37
C LEU A 8 21.67 -20.36 -5.37
N GLU A 9 21.99 -20.39 -6.66
CA GLU A 9 21.08 -20.77 -7.74
C GLU A 9 20.50 -22.18 -7.53
N LYS A 10 21.35 -23.14 -7.11
CA LYS A 10 20.90 -24.51 -6.80
C LYS A 10 19.93 -24.56 -5.63
N ARG A 11 20.19 -23.80 -4.55
CA ARG A 11 19.30 -23.74 -3.38
C ARG A 11 17.97 -23.07 -3.71
N TYR A 12 18.00 -21.99 -4.47
CA TYR A 12 16.80 -21.30 -4.94
C TYR A 12 15.94 -22.22 -5.82
N GLY A 13 16.55 -22.91 -6.81
CA GLY A 13 15.83 -23.87 -7.64
C GLY A 13 15.22 -25.02 -6.83
N CYS A 14 15.91 -25.53 -5.82
CA CYS A 14 15.38 -26.53 -4.90
C CYS A 14 14.20 -26.01 -4.08
N ALA A 15 14.31 -24.79 -3.54
CA ALA A 15 13.23 -24.15 -2.79
C ALA A 15 11.97 -23.95 -3.64
N LEU A 16 12.12 -23.54 -4.92
CA LEU A 16 11.02 -23.44 -5.86
C LEU A 16 10.34 -24.80 -6.11
N GLN A 17 11.11 -25.86 -6.33
CA GLN A 17 10.58 -27.21 -6.55
C GLN A 17 9.79 -27.71 -5.34
N VAL A 18 10.33 -27.52 -4.13
CA VAL A 18 9.66 -27.91 -2.88
C VAL A 18 8.39 -27.08 -2.67
N LEU A 19 8.43 -25.77 -2.93
CA LEU A 19 7.25 -24.92 -2.82
C LEU A 19 6.15 -25.35 -3.81
N GLN A 20 6.52 -25.64 -5.07
CA GLN A 20 5.58 -26.15 -6.07
C GLN A 20 4.96 -27.49 -5.67
N GLN A 21 5.76 -28.40 -5.11
CA GLN A 21 5.25 -29.67 -4.60
C GLN A 21 4.27 -29.47 -3.44
N ALA A 22 4.60 -28.59 -2.49
CA ALA A 22 3.73 -28.28 -1.36
C ALA A 22 2.40 -27.65 -1.82
N LEU A 23 2.43 -26.75 -2.81
CA LEU A 23 1.22 -26.13 -3.37
C LEU A 23 0.34 -27.12 -4.15
N ASN A 24 0.93 -28.17 -4.73
CA ASN A 24 0.22 -29.21 -5.48
C ASN A 24 -0.20 -30.41 -4.62
N SER A 25 0.21 -30.46 -3.35
CA SER A 25 -0.10 -31.58 -2.47
C SER A 25 -1.53 -31.47 -1.93
N SER A 26 -2.10 -32.61 -1.52
CA SER A 26 -3.37 -32.65 -0.81
C SER A 26 -3.24 -32.34 0.68
N GLU A 27 -2.02 -32.16 1.20
CA GLU A 27 -1.75 -31.97 2.64
C GLU A 27 -2.13 -30.57 3.15
N GLY A 28 -2.56 -29.68 2.26
CA GLY A 28 -3.08 -28.35 2.58
C GLY A 28 -1.98 -27.30 2.73
N ILE A 29 -2.35 -26.04 2.50
CA ILE A 29 -1.45 -24.89 2.61
C ILE A 29 -1.28 -24.52 4.09
N ASP A 30 -0.03 -24.42 4.55
CA ASP A 30 0.32 -24.06 5.93
C ASP A 30 1.16 -22.77 6.02
N TRP A 31 1.52 -22.41 7.25
CA TRP A 31 2.36 -21.24 7.52
C TRP A 31 3.78 -21.38 6.93
N THR A 32 4.32 -22.59 6.82
CA THR A 32 5.66 -22.85 6.25
C THR A 32 5.70 -22.49 4.77
N VAL A 33 4.65 -22.85 4.03
CA VAL A 33 4.45 -22.47 2.62
C VAL A 33 4.43 -20.95 2.48
N TRP A 34 3.73 -20.25 3.37
CA TRP A 34 3.69 -18.79 3.38
C TRP A 34 5.07 -18.17 3.62
N TYR A 35 5.80 -18.63 4.64
CA TYR A 35 7.13 -18.11 4.98
C TYR A 35 8.13 -18.31 3.85
N THR A 36 8.09 -19.48 3.22
CA THR A 36 8.97 -19.81 2.09
C THR A 36 8.66 -18.91 0.90
N THR A 37 7.38 -18.65 0.62
CA THR A 37 6.97 -17.74 -0.45
C THR A 37 7.44 -16.31 -0.18
N LEU A 38 7.33 -15.81 1.05
CA LEU A 38 7.85 -14.49 1.43
C LEU A 38 9.38 -14.40 1.32
N LEU A 39 10.09 -15.46 1.70
CA LEU A 39 11.55 -15.50 1.60
C LEU A 39 12.03 -15.50 0.15
N LEU A 40 11.34 -16.21 -0.75
CA LEU A 40 11.61 -16.19 -2.18
C LEU A 40 11.30 -14.81 -2.79
N ALA A 41 10.19 -14.19 -2.41
CA ALA A 41 9.88 -12.83 -2.83
C ALA A 41 10.98 -11.84 -2.41
N LEU A 42 11.47 -11.94 -1.16
CA LEU A 42 12.55 -11.10 -0.67
C LEU A 42 13.88 -11.38 -1.41
N PHE A 43 14.18 -12.66 -1.65
CA PHE A 43 15.37 -13.06 -2.40
C PHE A 43 15.39 -12.42 -3.79
N GLU A 44 14.30 -12.55 -4.55
CA GLU A 44 14.16 -11.96 -5.89
C GLU A 44 14.10 -10.44 -5.86
N LEU A 45 13.55 -9.85 -4.80
CA LEU A 45 13.58 -8.41 -4.63
C LEU A 45 15.03 -7.91 -4.53
N LEU A 46 15.89 -8.64 -3.82
CA LEU A 46 17.30 -8.33 -3.63
C LEU A 46 18.17 -8.74 -4.83
N GLU A 47 17.74 -9.73 -5.59
CA GLU A 47 18.42 -10.17 -6.82
C GLU A 47 18.09 -9.20 -7.97
N THR A 48 19.09 -8.46 -8.45
CA THR A 48 18.91 -7.44 -9.49
C THR A 48 18.64 -7.99 -10.89
N SER A 49 18.66 -9.31 -11.07
CA SER A 49 18.59 -9.99 -12.37
C SER A 49 17.17 -10.13 -12.93
N SER A 50 16.14 -10.12 -12.07
CA SER A 50 14.73 -10.27 -12.46
C SER A 50 13.86 -9.20 -11.82
N HIS A 51 13.64 -8.09 -12.54
CA HIS A 51 12.94 -6.92 -12.01
C HIS A 51 11.47 -7.17 -11.59
N GLN A 52 10.87 -8.32 -11.92
CA GLN A 52 9.43 -8.57 -11.72
C GLN A 52 9.07 -9.91 -11.04
N ALA A 53 9.99 -10.86 -10.86
CA ALA A 53 9.65 -12.16 -10.26
C ALA A 53 9.03 -12.02 -8.86
N TRP A 54 9.60 -11.12 -8.05
CA TRP A 54 9.15 -10.89 -6.67
C TRP A 54 7.67 -10.47 -6.57
N ILE A 55 7.12 -9.88 -7.63
CA ILE A 55 5.71 -9.47 -7.69
C ILE A 55 4.81 -10.70 -7.66
N PHE A 56 5.15 -11.74 -8.44
CA PHE A 56 4.36 -12.98 -8.48
C PHE A 56 4.40 -13.71 -7.15
N HIS A 57 5.55 -13.77 -6.48
CA HIS A 57 5.64 -14.35 -5.14
C HIS A 57 4.92 -13.51 -4.09
N SER A 58 4.94 -12.17 -4.17
CA SER A 58 4.17 -11.31 -3.29
C SER A 58 2.65 -11.55 -3.44
N GLN A 59 2.16 -11.67 -4.68
CA GLN A 59 0.76 -12.01 -4.95
C GLN A 59 0.41 -13.44 -4.48
N GLY A 60 1.29 -14.41 -4.69
CA GLY A 60 1.12 -15.78 -4.19
C GLY A 60 1.04 -15.80 -2.65
N ALA A 61 1.93 -15.08 -1.97
CA ALA A 61 1.94 -14.97 -0.52
C ALA A 61 0.65 -14.35 0.02
N LYS A 62 0.08 -13.37 -0.68
CA LYS A 62 -1.24 -12.79 -0.35
C LYS A 62 -2.36 -13.84 -0.44
N HIS A 63 -2.40 -14.65 -1.49
CA HIS A 63 -3.41 -15.71 -1.64
C HIS A 63 -3.27 -16.79 -0.55
N ILE A 64 -2.05 -17.20 -0.25
CA ILE A 64 -1.75 -18.12 0.84
C ILE A 64 -2.24 -17.53 2.18
N LEU A 65 -1.88 -16.29 2.50
CA LEU A 65 -2.28 -15.62 3.74
C LEU A 65 -3.81 -15.54 3.89
N LEU A 66 -4.53 -15.25 2.80
CA LEU A 66 -5.98 -15.27 2.77
C LEU A 66 -6.56 -16.65 3.11
N SER A 67 -5.96 -17.72 2.56
CA SER A 67 -6.39 -19.10 2.84
C SER A 67 -6.13 -19.53 4.28
N LEU A 68 -5.01 -19.09 4.86
CA LEU A 68 -4.67 -19.33 6.27
C LEU A 68 -5.63 -18.59 7.21
N GLY A 69 -6.05 -17.39 6.83
CA GLY A 69 -7.08 -16.63 7.51
C GLY A 69 -6.62 -15.93 8.80
N PRO A 70 -7.31 -14.85 9.20
CA PRO A 70 -6.86 -13.97 10.28
C PRO A 70 -6.91 -14.61 11.67
N ASN A 71 -7.78 -15.60 11.88
CA ASN A 71 -7.95 -16.28 13.17
C ASN A 71 -6.82 -17.26 13.49
N ASN A 72 -5.97 -17.58 12.51
CA ASN A 72 -4.87 -18.52 12.68
C ASN A 72 -3.54 -17.84 12.97
N ILE A 73 -3.51 -16.50 13.05
CA ILE A 73 -2.33 -15.70 13.45
C ILE A 73 -2.22 -15.72 14.97
N LYS A 74 -1.39 -16.62 15.48
CA LYS A 74 -1.24 -16.95 16.90
C LYS A 74 0.19 -16.76 17.36
N SER A 75 1.17 -17.28 16.61
CA SER A 75 2.57 -17.22 17.02
C SER A 75 3.15 -15.81 16.84
N ASP A 76 4.20 -15.49 17.59
CA ASP A 76 4.84 -14.17 17.45
C ASP A 76 5.49 -14.00 16.07
N TYR A 77 5.99 -15.09 15.48
CA TYR A 77 6.57 -15.07 14.14
C TYR A 77 5.52 -14.72 13.06
N GLU A 78 4.31 -15.27 13.15
CA GLU A 78 3.19 -14.94 12.25
C GLU A 78 2.82 -13.45 12.37
N LYS A 79 2.81 -12.93 13.60
CA LYS A 79 2.50 -11.51 13.87
C LYS A 79 3.57 -10.58 13.33
N ILE A 80 4.85 -10.93 13.47
CA ILE A 80 5.98 -10.18 12.89
C ILE A 80 5.81 -10.07 11.38
N LEU A 81 5.57 -11.20 10.71
CA LEU A 81 5.43 -11.22 9.27
C LEU A 81 4.17 -10.51 8.79
N LEU A 82 3.04 -10.64 9.49
CA LEU A 82 1.83 -9.88 9.16
C LEU A 82 2.10 -8.37 9.22
N ALA A 83 2.73 -7.89 10.31
CA ALA A 83 3.05 -6.47 10.46
C ALA A 83 4.00 -5.99 9.35
N ALA A 84 5.05 -6.77 9.04
CA ALA A 84 6.00 -6.44 7.98
C ALA A 84 5.38 -6.40 6.57
N GLN A 85 4.39 -7.25 6.29
CA GLN A 85 3.71 -7.30 4.99
C GLN A 85 2.58 -6.27 4.84
N CYS A 86 2.10 -5.70 5.94
CA CYS A 86 0.94 -4.81 5.93
C CYS A 86 1.10 -3.61 4.97
N GLN A 87 2.30 -3.02 4.95
CA GLN A 87 2.66 -1.95 4.02
C GLN A 87 2.48 -2.38 2.57
N ILE A 88 3.12 -3.48 2.16
CA ILE A 88 3.15 -3.94 0.76
C ILE A 88 1.73 -4.23 0.28
N LEU A 89 0.95 -4.95 1.09
CA LEU A 89 -0.43 -5.33 0.74
C LEU A 89 -1.36 -4.12 0.61
N THR A 90 -1.16 -3.09 1.43
CA THR A 90 -1.95 -1.85 1.39
C THR A 90 -1.58 -0.99 0.19
N VAL A 91 -0.29 -0.82 -0.06
CA VAL A 91 0.23 -0.09 -1.23
C VAL A 91 -0.20 -0.80 -2.51
N GLU A 92 -0.01 -2.11 -2.63
CA GLU A 92 -0.47 -2.90 -3.79
C GLU A 92 -1.95 -2.61 -4.09
N ALA A 93 -2.84 -2.79 -3.11
CA ALA A 93 -4.27 -2.53 -3.30
C ALA A 93 -4.57 -1.11 -3.80
N THR A 94 -3.82 -0.12 -3.28
CA THR A 94 -3.93 1.28 -3.68
C THR A 94 -3.62 1.48 -5.17
N PHE A 95 -2.50 0.95 -5.67
CA PHE A 95 -2.04 1.17 -7.06
C PHE A 95 -2.73 0.27 -8.08
N PHE A 96 -3.19 -0.90 -7.66
CA PHE A 96 -3.99 -1.77 -8.52
C PHE A 96 -5.49 -1.43 -8.49
N ASN A 97 -5.90 -0.36 -7.79
CA ASN A 97 -7.31 0.05 -7.70
C ASN A 97 -8.21 -1.10 -7.21
N ARG A 98 -7.73 -1.86 -6.20
CA ARG A 98 -8.41 -3.00 -5.59
C ARG A 98 -8.76 -2.72 -4.14
N ASP A 99 -9.69 -3.49 -3.60
CA ASP A 99 -9.96 -3.50 -2.18
C ASP A 99 -8.78 -4.16 -1.44
N CYS A 100 -8.44 -3.63 -0.27
CA CYS A 100 -7.45 -4.27 0.59
C CYS A 100 -8.17 -5.16 1.61
N PHE A 101 -7.95 -6.47 1.55
CA PHE A 101 -8.60 -7.43 2.46
C PHE A 101 -8.32 -7.16 3.96
N LEU A 102 -7.20 -6.47 4.23
CA LEU A 102 -6.81 -6.05 5.57
C LEU A 102 -7.81 -5.06 6.20
N SER A 103 -8.64 -4.39 5.41
CA SER A 103 -9.72 -3.51 5.90
C SER A 103 -10.83 -4.26 6.65
N SER A 104 -10.99 -5.56 6.40
CA SER A 104 -12.09 -6.32 7.01
C SER A 104 -11.92 -6.46 8.53
N PRO A 105 -13.03 -6.54 9.31
CA PRO A 105 -12.97 -6.53 10.76
C PRO A 105 -12.07 -7.63 11.37
N ALA A 106 -12.08 -8.82 10.77
CA ALA A 106 -11.26 -9.94 11.25
C ALA A 106 -9.76 -9.69 11.05
N TRP A 107 -9.37 -9.12 9.91
CA TRP A 107 -7.97 -8.77 9.63
C TRP A 107 -7.50 -7.54 10.41
N GLN A 108 -8.36 -6.54 10.61
CA GLN A 108 -8.09 -5.41 11.52
C GLN A 108 -7.82 -5.91 12.94
N LYS A 109 -8.65 -6.83 13.46
CA LYS A 109 -8.41 -7.46 14.77
C LYS A 109 -7.06 -8.17 14.81
N ALA A 110 -6.73 -8.95 13.78
CA ALA A 110 -5.45 -9.65 13.69
C ALA A 110 -4.25 -8.67 13.70
N LEU A 111 -4.32 -7.59 12.92
CA LEU A 111 -3.30 -6.52 12.91
C LEU A 111 -3.11 -5.92 14.31
N HIS A 112 -4.18 -5.59 15.02
CA HIS A 112 -4.07 -5.07 16.38
C HIS A 112 -3.39 -6.06 17.35
N THR A 113 -3.53 -7.37 17.15
CA THR A 113 -2.80 -8.37 17.99
C THR A 113 -1.29 -8.38 17.77
N THR A 114 -0.80 -7.72 16.73
CA THR A 114 0.64 -7.60 16.43
C THR A 114 1.31 -6.50 17.25
N ILE A 115 0.55 -5.59 17.86
CA ILE A 115 1.08 -4.44 18.60
C ILE A 115 1.94 -4.91 19.78
N THR A 116 3.12 -4.31 19.92
CA THR A 116 4.01 -4.48 21.08
C THR A 116 4.25 -3.14 21.76
N HIS A 117 4.03 -3.09 23.08
CA HIS A 117 4.13 -1.84 23.86
C HIS A 117 5.54 -1.58 24.45
N ASP A 118 6.44 -2.57 24.42
CA ASP A 118 7.80 -2.51 24.98
C ASP A 118 8.88 -2.72 23.89
N SER A 119 8.69 -2.09 22.73
CA SER A 119 9.26 -2.64 21.51
C SER A 119 10.70 -2.20 21.22
N LYS A 120 11.63 -3.17 21.24
CA LYS A 120 12.91 -3.12 20.50
C LYS A 120 12.72 -3.17 18.97
N ILE A 121 11.50 -3.48 18.50
CA ILE A 121 11.13 -3.60 17.08
C ILE A 121 10.16 -2.46 16.74
N PRO A 122 10.62 -1.33 16.18
CA PRO A 122 9.80 -0.13 16.03
C PRO A 122 8.58 -0.35 15.10
N ASP A 123 8.67 -1.28 14.15
CA ASP A 123 7.62 -1.53 13.15
C ASP A 123 6.35 -2.18 13.71
N ARG A 124 6.38 -2.69 14.95
CA ARG A 124 5.21 -3.25 15.66
C ARG A 124 4.70 -2.34 16.79
N SER A 125 5.25 -1.14 16.91
CA SER A 125 4.73 -0.14 17.84
C SER A 125 3.27 0.20 17.52
N GLU A 126 2.50 0.55 18.55
CA GLU A 126 1.08 0.90 18.38
C GLU A 126 0.86 1.96 17.27
N PRO A 127 1.64 3.06 17.19
CA PRO A 127 1.40 4.06 16.16
C PRO A 127 1.66 3.53 14.75
N VAL A 128 2.67 2.69 14.55
CA VAL A 128 2.95 2.10 13.23
C VAL A 128 1.81 1.17 12.80
N VAL A 129 1.39 0.26 13.67
CA VAL A 129 0.32 -0.70 13.35
C VAL A 129 -1.01 0.02 13.12
N THR A 130 -1.35 1.01 13.95
CA THR A 130 -2.61 1.77 13.80
C THR A 130 -2.62 2.66 12.55
N MET A 131 -1.46 3.17 12.12
CA MET A 131 -1.31 3.88 10.85
C MET A 131 -1.69 2.95 9.69
N TRP A 132 -1.05 1.78 9.63
CA TRP A 132 -1.27 0.82 8.55
C TRP A 132 -2.67 0.18 8.57
N ALA A 133 -3.22 -0.08 9.75
CA ALA A 133 -4.59 -0.55 9.91
C ALA A 133 -5.60 0.48 9.33
N THR A 134 -5.37 1.77 9.56
CA THR A 134 -6.15 2.86 8.96
C THR A 134 -5.91 2.95 7.45
N ALA A 135 -4.66 2.84 7.01
CA ALA A 135 -4.28 2.90 5.58
C ALA A 135 -4.95 1.78 4.77
N ALA A 136 -5.05 0.58 5.35
CA ALA A 136 -5.70 -0.56 4.73
C ALA A 136 -7.18 -0.31 4.38
N CYS A 137 -7.85 0.65 5.01
CA CYS A 137 -9.23 1.02 4.68
C CYS A 137 -9.31 1.96 3.46
N ALA A 138 -8.24 2.68 3.13
CA ALA A 138 -8.26 3.71 2.09
C ALA A 138 -8.51 3.19 0.65
N PRO A 139 -7.96 2.02 0.23
CA PRO A 139 -8.08 1.55 -1.16
C PRO A 139 -9.53 1.37 -1.63
N GLU A 140 -10.43 0.93 -0.76
CA GLU A 140 -11.86 0.78 -1.10
C GLU A 140 -12.48 2.13 -1.48
N PHE A 141 -12.27 3.17 -0.67
CA PHE A 141 -12.78 4.50 -0.96
C PHE A 141 -12.16 5.09 -2.23
N PHE A 142 -10.86 4.86 -2.44
CA PHE A 142 -10.17 5.31 -3.65
C PHE A 142 -10.71 4.63 -4.90
N LYS A 143 -11.04 3.33 -4.82
CA LYS A 143 -11.68 2.58 -5.91
C LYS A 143 -13.09 3.09 -6.19
N ARG A 144 -13.91 3.30 -5.15
CA ARG A 144 -15.26 3.89 -5.27
C ARG A 144 -15.21 5.28 -5.90
N ALA A 145 -14.24 6.11 -5.52
CA ALA A 145 -14.03 7.44 -6.10
C ALA A 145 -13.61 7.38 -7.57
N THR A 146 -12.67 6.49 -7.94
CA THR A 146 -12.32 6.22 -9.34
C THR A 146 -13.56 5.90 -10.16
N LYS A 147 -14.41 4.98 -9.66
CA LYS A 147 -15.64 4.58 -10.34
C LYS A 147 -16.62 5.74 -10.46
N ALA A 148 -16.83 6.51 -9.39
CA ALA A 148 -17.73 7.66 -9.40
C ALA A 148 -17.35 8.73 -10.44
N ILE A 149 -16.04 8.98 -10.60
CA ILE A 149 -15.52 9.95 -11.58
C ILE A 149 -15.66 9.42 -13.01
N ARG A 150 -15.40 8.12 -13.24
CA ARG A 150 -15.49 7.50 -14.57
C ARG A 150 -16.93 7.32 -15.05
N ASP A 151 -17.80 6.87 -14.15
CA ASP A 151 -19.16 6.44 -14.49
C ASP A 151 -20.19 7.55 -14.23
N HIS A 152 -19.75 8.72 -13.79
CA HIS A 152 -20.59 9.90 -13.51
C HIS A 152 -21.74 9.57 -12.55
N HIS A 153 -21.38 9.02 -11.39
CA HIS A 153 -22.32 8.59 -10.35
C HIS A 153 -23.28 9.71 -9.91
N GLN A 154 -24.44 9.29 -9.38
CA GLN A 154 -25.47 10.21 -8.90
C GLN A 154 -25.00 11.00 -7.65
N PRO A 155 -25.52 12.22 -7.44
CA PRO A 155 -25.09 13.09 -6.33
C PRO A 155 -25.17 12.44 -4.94
N ASP A 156 -26.17 11.60 -4.69
CA ASP A 156 -26.35 10.94 -3.38
C ASP A 156 -25.22 9.95 -3.08
N GLN A 157 -24.79 9.19 -4.10
CA GLN A 157 -23.66 8.26 -3.98
C GLN A 157 -22.33 9.00 -3.77
N ILE A 158 -22.18 10.18 -4.38
CA ILE A 158 -21.02 11.05 -4.18
C ILE A 158 -21.03 11.67 -2.78
N ALA A 159 -22.20 11.99 -2.23
CA ALA A 159 -22.34 12.51 -0.88
C ALA A 159 -21.91 11.47 0.17
N GLU A 160 -22.43 10.25 0.09
CA GLU A 160 -22.05 9.15 0.98
C GLU A 160 -20.54 8.89 0.95
N LEU A 161 -19.95 8.80 -0.26
CA LEU A 161 -18.51 8.59 -0.40
C LEU A 161 -17.67 9.76 0.15
N SER A 162 -18.18 10.99 0.06
CA SER A 162 -17.52 12.16 0.63
C SER A 162 -17.54 12.12 2.15
N ASP A 163 -18.63 11.67 2.76
CA ASP A 163 -18.72 11.49 4.21
C ASP A 163 -17.73 10.41 4.67
N ASP A 164 -17.61 9.31 3.93
CA ASP A 164 -16.63 8.24 4.18
C ASP A 164 -15.17 8.75 4.10
N LEU A 165 -14.83 9.51 3.07
CA LEU A 165 -13.49 10.10 2.90
C LEU A 165 -13.19 11.15 3.97
N SER A 166 -14.20 11.93 4.39
CA SER A 166 -14.06 12.90 5.47
C SER A 166 -13.83 12.20 6.81
N ALA A 167 -14.56 11.13 7.09
CA ALA A 167 -14.33 10.29 8.27
C ALA A 167 -12.95 9.62 8.26
N LEU A 168 -12.41 9.27 7.09
CA LEU A 168 -11.04 8.80 6.95
C LEU A 168 -10.02 9.92 7.26
N LEU A 169 -10.24 11.16 6.81
CA LEU A 169 -9.41 12.31 7.19
C LEU A 169 -9.43 12.56 8.71
N ASP A 170 -10.60 12.45 9.36
CA ASP A 170 -10.69 12.58 10.81
C ASP A 170 -9.88 11.51 11.56
N ARG A 171 -9.87 10.27 11.05
CA ARG A 171 -9.03 9.19 11.58
C ARG A 171 -7.55 9.53 11.44
N TRP A 172 -7.16 10.10 10.30
CA TRP A 172 -5.79 10.55 10.09
C TRP A 172 -5.37 11.69 11.00
N CYS A 173 -6.25 12.68 11.25
CA CYS A 173 -5.99 13.75 12.22
C CYS A 173 -5.74 13.17 13.62
N LYS A 174 -6.63 12.29 14.09
CA LYS A 174 -6.51 11.64 15.41
C LYS A 174 -5.22 10.82 15.53
N TRP A 175 -4.86 10.09 14.47
CA TRP A 175 -3.60 9.35 14.43
C TRP A 175 -2.40 10.30 14.55
N ARG A 176 -2.41 11.39 13.77
CA ARG A 176 -1.34 12.40 13.77
C ARG A 176 -1.18 13.04 15.14
N GLU A 177 -2.27 13.47 15.77
CA GLU A 177 -2.26 14.04 17.12
C GLU A 177 -1.65 13.08 18.14
N LYS A 178 -2.04 11.80 18.08
CA LYS A 178 -1.48 10.76 18.96
C LYS A 178 0.00 10.52 18.69
N TRP A 179 0.41 10.46 17.42
CA TRP A 179 1.82 10.29 17.03
C TRP A 179 2.67 11.46 17.51
N GLU A 180 2.29 12.70 17.17
CA GLU A 180 3.01 13.91 17.57
C GLU A 180 3.06 14.02 19.11
N GLY A 181 1.96 13.73 19.81
CA GLY A 181 1.93 13.66 21.27
C GLY A 181 2.85 12.59 21.86
N SER A 182 3.06 11.46 21.17
CA SER A 182 4.00 10.41 21.61
C SER A 182 5.47 10.78 21.39
N LEU A 183 5.76 11.71 20.48
CA LEU A 183 7.11 12.22 20.23
C LEU A 183 7.49 13.34 21.20
N VAL A 184 6.50 14.04 21.77
CA VAL A 184 6.70 15.05 22.81
C VAL A 184 6.84 14.35 24.17
N GLY A 185 8.08 14.08 24.57
CA GLY A 185 8.46 13.63 25.91
C GLY A 185 9.51 14.55 26.54
N ASP A 186 9.96 14.24 27.77
CA ASP A 186 10.92 15.05 28.54
C ASP A 186 12.23 15.38 27.78
N ASP A 187 12.60 14.57 26.78
CA ASP A 187 13.82 14.74 25.97
C ASP A 187 13.66 15.65 24.72
N PHE A 188 12.42 15.98 24.29
CA PHE A 188 12.17 16.81 23.10
C PHE A 188 10.99 17.80 23.30
N PRO A 189 11.22 18.93 23.98
CA PRO A 189 10.16 19.92 24.28
C PRO A 189 9.61 20.67 23.05
N THR A 190 10.26 20.56 21.89
CA THR A 190 9.78 21.14 20.61
C THR A 190 10.05 20.18 19.46
N LEU A 191 8.99 19.85 18.72
CA LEU A 191 9.06 18.99 17.54
C LEU A 191 9.61 19.81 16.35
N HIS A 192 10.86 19.57 15.95
CA HIS A 192 11.44 20.19 14.76
C HIS A 192 11.27 19.28 13.53
N ASP A 193 11.24 19.84 12.32
CA ASP A 193 11.08 19.07 11.07
C ASP A 193 12.16 18.00 10.92
N THR A 194 13.38 18.27 11.39
CA THR A 194 14.48 17.30 11.45
C THR A 194 14.16 16.14 12.39
N THR A 195 13.52 16.40 13.54
CA THR A 195 13.06 15.36 14.46
C THR A 195 11.94 14.55 13.82
N LEU A 196 10.99 15.13 13.09
CA LEU A 196 9.99 14.35 12.34
C LEU A 196 10.61 13.51 11.20
N ALA A 197 11.67 14.02 10.56
CA ALA A 197 12.40 13.32 9.51
C ALA A 197 13.26 12.15 10.05
N THR A 198 13.67 12.22 11.33
CA THR A 198 14.63 11.29 11.96
C THR A 198 14.04 10.44 13.10
N ALA A 199 12.96 10.86 13.74
CA ALA A 199 12.27 10.18 14.83
C ALA A 199 11.26 9.19 14.25
N GLY A 200 11.70 7.93 14.19
CA GLY A 200 10.86 6.80 13.80
C GLY A 200 10.94 6.44 12.31
N PRO A 201 10.92 5.14 11.98
CA PRO A 201 11.20 4.62 10.64
C PRO A 201 10.09 5.01 9.66
N THR A 202 10.36 5.84 8.65
CA THR A 202 9.56 6.07 7.40
C THR A 202 8.03 6.29 7.50
N ILE A 203 7.43 6.18 8.69
CA ILE A 203 6.00 5.99 8.92
C ILE A 203 5.26 7.30 8.76
N TYR A 204 5.86 8.40 9.20
CA TYR A 204 5.28 9.73 9.05
C TYR A 204 5.20 10.13 7.57
N SER A 205 6.23 9.81 6.76
CA SER A 205 6.19 10.01 5.30
C SER A 205 5.13 9.13 4.62
N GLN A 206 4.85 7.93 5.16
CA GLN A 206 3.79 7.05 4.65
C GLN A 206 2.41 7.58 5.02
N PHE A 207 2.23 8.02 6.26
CA PHE A 207 1.04 8.74 6.72
C PHE A 207 0.75 9.94 5.82
N LEU A 208 1.74 10.82 5.58
CA LEU A 208 1.58 11.99 4.72
C LEU A 208 1.15 11.60 3.31
N ALA A 209 1.63 10.46 2.80
CA ALA A 209 1.26 9.97 1.47
C ALA A 209 -0.23 9.59 1.41
N PHE A 210 -0.72 8.81 2.39
CA PHE A 210 -2.14 8.44 2.47
C PHE A 210 -3.03 9.64 2.80
N TRP A 211 -2.57 10.57 3.63
CA TRP A 211 -3.24 11.84 3.88
C TRP A 211 -3.41 12.65 2.59
N ALA A 212 -2.33 12.81 1.81
CA ALA A 212 -2.36 13.55 0.56
C ALA A 212 -3.28 12.89 -0.48
N LEU A 213 -3.22 11.56 -0.61
CA LEU A 213 -4.13 10.78 -1.44
C LEU A 213 -5.59 11.01 -1.01
N THR A 214 -5.90 10.86 0.28
CA THR A 214 -7.26 11.00 0.80
C THR A 214 -7.83 12.39 0.49
N ASN A 215 -7.04 13.45 0.71
CA ASN A 215 -7.43 14.81 0.35
C ASN A 215 -7.70 14.94 -1.15
N ARG A 216 -6.83 14.40 -2.02
CA ARG A 216 -7.06 14.46 -3.47
C ARG A 216 -8.26 13.65 -3.93
N PHE A 217 -8.51 12.48 -3.37
CA PHE A 217 -9.71 11.72 -3.70
C PHE A 217 -10.98 12.46 -3.26
N LEU A 218 -10.96 13.13 -2.10
CA LEU A 218 -12.07 13.97 -1.65
C LEU A 218 -12.29 15.17 -2.60
N LEU A 219 -11.21 15.87 -2.97
CA LEU A 219 -11.29 16.96 -3.95
C LEU A 219 -11.83 16.48 -5.30
N ALA A 220 -11.39 15.30 -5.75
CA ALA A 220 -11.77 14.77 -7.05
C ALA A 220 -13.27 14.52 -7.16
N ILE A 221 -13.94 14.12 -6.08
CA ILE A 221 -15.38 13.87 -6.08
C ILE A 221 -16.22 15.08 -5.63
N GLN A 222 -15.62 16.04 -4.90
CA GLN A 222 -16.30 17.25 -4.42
C GLN A 222 -15.39 18.50 -4.48
N PRO A 223 -14.99 18.97 -5.68
CA PRO A 223 -14.04 20.07 -5.85
C PRO A 223 -14.47 21.36 -5.12
N HIS A 224 -15.76 21.69 -5.11
CA HIS A 224 -16.25 22.93 -4.52
C HIS A 224 -16.43 22.90 -2.99
N ARG A 225 -16.53 21.71 -2.39
CA ARG A 225 -16.75 21.58 -0.94
C ARG A 225 -15.46 21.30 -0.19
N ALA A 226 -14.47 20.73 -0.87
CA ALA A 226 -13.17 20.39 -0.30
C ALA A 226 -12.14 21.52 -0.50
N SER A 227 -12.46 22.75 -0.06
CA SER A 227 -11.67 23.97 -0.36
C SER A 227 -10.21 23.92 0.13
N VAL A 228 -9.93 23.18 1.21
CA VAL A 228 -8.57 23.04 1.77
C VAL A 228 -7.84 21.79 1.30
N ALA A 229 -8.50 20.90 0.54
CA ALA A 229 -7.97 19.58 0.26
C ALA A 229 -6.73 19.61 -0.64
N GLU A 230 -6.71 20.42 -1.72
CA GLU A 230 -5.52 20.53 -2.57
C GLU A 230 -4.35 21.13 -1.78
N THR A 231 -4.57 22.19 -0.99
CA THR A 231 -3.54 22.77 -0.12
C THR A 231 -2.95 21.73 0.82
N ASN A 232 -3.79 20.95 1.51
CA ASN A 232 -3.35 19.88 2.40
C ASN A 232 -2.55 18.80 1.68
N ALA A 233 -2.96 18.41 0.47
CA ALA A 233 -2.27 17.41 -0.33
C ALA A 233 -0.90 17.90 -0.79
N VAL A 234 -0.81 19.15 -1.22
CA VAL A 234 0.44 19.79 -1.66
C VAL A 234 1.41 19.98 -0.50
N ASP A 235 0.93 20.43 0.65
CA ASP A 235 1.79 20.61 1.83
C ASP A 235 2.35 19.29 2.34
N ALA A 236 1.54 18.22 2.33
CA ALA A 236 2.02 16.87 2.62
C ALA A 236 3.05 16.38 1.59
N ALA A 237 2.82 16.62 0.30
CA ALA A 237 3.77 16.27 -0.77
C ALA A 237 5.13 16.98 -0.59
N ARG A 238 5.12 18.29 -0.31
CA ARG A 238 6.35 19.06 -0.05
C ARG A 238 7.14 18.51 1.14
N ARG A 239 6.45 18.19 2.24
CA ARG A 239 7.08 17.58 3.43
C ARG A 239 7.72 16.23 3.12
N ILE A 240 7.04 15.38 2.35
CA ILE A 240 7.62 14.09 1.91
C ILE A 240 8.91 14.31 1.12
N LEU A 241 8.92 15.26 0.18
CA LEU A 241 10.10 15.55 -0.64
C LEU A 241 11.24 16.17 0.17
N GLU A 242 10.91 16.97 1.19
CA GLU A 242 11.91 17.50 2.11
C GLU A 242 12.54 16.39 2.96
N PHE A 243 11.72 15.49 3.52
CA PHE A 243 12.22 14.31 4.23
C PHE A 243 13.08 13.41 3.33
N ASP A 244 12.72 13.31 2.06
CA ASP A 244 13.49 12.59 1.05
C ASP A 244 14.88 13.19 0.82
N ARG A 245 14.97 14.52 0.76
CA ARG A 245 16.24 15.26 0.63
C ARG A 245 17.13 15.11 1.86
N LEU A 246 16.56 15.15 3.06
CA LEU A 246 17.31 15.14 4.32
C LEU A 246 17.91 13.78 4.66
N ARG A 247 17.42 12.68 4.08
CA ARG A 247 17.92 11.31 4.36
C ARG A 247 19.07 10.93 3.42
N GLN A 248 20.24 10.61 3.98
CA GLN A 248 21.37 10.04 3.23
C GLN A 248 20.99 8.66 2.67
N ALA A 249 21.39 8.38 1.43
CA ALA A 249 20.94 7.23 0.66
C ALA A 249 21.53 5.89 1.17
N ASP A 250 20.73 5.11 1.90
CA ASP A 250 20.95 3.67 2.08
C ASP A 250 20.19 2.87 1.01
N SER A 251 20.91 2.05 0.24
CA SER A 251 20.47 1.44 -1.03
C SER A 251 19.35 0.41 -0.93
N VAL A 252 19.05 -0.14 0.25
CA VAL A 252 18.00 -1.18 0.42
C VAL A 252 16.65 -0.57 0.80
N ILE A 253 16.61 0.64 1.38
CA ILE A 253 15.40 1.37 1.80
C ILE A 253 14.72 2.10 0.61
N ASP A 254 15.32 2.03 -0.58
CA ASP A 254 15.00 2.88 -1.73
C ASP A 254 13.61 2.61 -2.36
N ARG A 255 13.08 1.38 -2.25
CA ARG A 255 11.77 1.03 -2.85
C ARG A 255 10.56 1.57 -2.08
N CYS A 256 10.56 1.52 -0.75
CA CYS A 256 9.48 2.13 0.05
C CYS A 256 9.55 3.67 0.03
N ARG A 257 10.78 4.22 -0.04
CA ARG A 257 11.04 5.64 -0.33
C ARG A 257 10.38 6.03 -1.66
N THR A 258 10.51 5.19 -2.69
CA THR A 258 9.92 5.41 -4.02
C THR A 258 8.40 5.62 -3.96
N PHE A 259 7.66 4.94 -3.07
CA PHE A 259 6.20 5.06 -2.96
C PHE A 259 5.75 6.47 -2.55
N SER A 260 6.12 6.95 -1.36
CA SER A 260 5.69 8.27 -0.87
C SER A 260 6.20 9.38 -1.78
N VAL A 261 7.44 9.25 -2.28
CA VAL A 261 8.03 10.21 -3.22
C VAL A 261 7.31 10.22 -4.57
N SER A 262 6.89 9.07 -5.08
CA SER A 262 6.10 8.99 -6.31
C SER A 262 4.77 9.72 -6.16
N ILE A 263 4.05 9.51 -5.04
CA ILE A 263 2.84 10.29 -4.74
C ILE A 263 3.15 11.77 -4.73
N ALA A 264 4.15 12.20 -3.96
CA ALA A 264 4.48 13.61 -3.80
C ALA A 264 4.82 14.29 -5.13
N ARG A 265 5.65 13.64 -5.96
CA ARG A 265 5.99 14.14 -7.30
C ARG A 265 4.77 14.22 -8.21
N SER A 266 3.89 13.21 -8.18
CA SER A 266 2.66 13.23 -8.98
C SER A 266 1.75 14.42 -8.62
N ILE A 267 1.69 14.77 -7.33
CA ILE A 267 0.92 15.92 -6.82
C ILE A 267 1.55 17.23 -7.27
N GLU A 268 2.86 17.42 -7.05
CA GLU A 268 3.56 18.63 -7.49
C GLU A 268 3.41 18.89 -9.00
N GLN A 269 3.49 17.84 -9.83
CA GLN A 269 3.38 17.96 -11.29
C GLN A 269 1.98 18.30 -11.80
N THR A 270 0.96 18.17 -10.96
CA THR A 270 -0.45 18.31 -11.36
C THR A 270 -1.18 19.38 -10.57
N THR A 271 -0.55 20.00 -9.56
CA THR A 271 -1.23 20.91 -8.63
C THR A 271 -1.88 22.13 -9.30
N THR A 272 -1.24 22.71 -10.32
CA THR A 272 -1.81 23.85 -11.06
C THR A 272 -3.14 23.47 -11.72
N GLU A 273 -3.18 22.31 -12.37
CA GLU A 273 -4.38 21.79 -13.04
C GLU A 273 -5.48 21.47 -12.02
N TRP A 274 -5.12 20.85 -10.90
CA TRP A 274 -6.04 20.50 -9.82
C TRP A 274 -6.62 21.73 -9.12
N THR A 275 -5.82 22.76 -8.89
CA THR A 275 -6.26 24.05 -8.33
C THR A 275 -7.25 24.75 -9.26
N ILE A 276 -7.05 24.68 -10.58
CA ILE A 276 -8.02 25.22 -11.55
C ILE A 276 -9.36 24.48 -11.43
N GLN A 277 -9.32 23.15 -11.40
CA GLN A 277 -10.54 22.33 -11.32
C GLN A 277 -11.34 22.53 -10.02
N GLN A 278 -10.65 22.84 -8.92
CA GLN A 278 -11.29 23.20 -7.65
C GLN A 278 -12.12 24.48 -7.76
N ASN A 279 -11.64 25.45 -8.55
CA ASN A 279 -12.20 26.79 -8.67
C ASN A 279 -13.20 26.94 -9.83
N VAL A 280 -13.23 26.02 -10.79
CA VAL A 280 -14.11 26.08 -11.97
C VAL A 280 -15.38 25.26 -11.72
N SER A 281 -16.54 25.88 -11.87
CA SER A 281 -17.82 25.15 -11.80
C SER A 281 -17.94 24.18 -12.97
N HIS A 282 -17.94 22.88 -12.67
CA HIS A 282 -18.07 21.83 -13.67
C HIS A 282 -19.50 21.26 -13.69
N GLU A 283 -20.04 21.03 -14.89
CA GLU A 283 -21.32 20.33 -15.10
C GLU A 283 -21.38 18.98 -14.36
N TRP A 284 -20.22 18.33 -14.24
CA TRP A 284 -20.03 16.97 -13.74
C TRP A 284 -19.98 16.87 -12.21
N ARG A 285 -19.92 18.00 -11.50
CA ARG A 285 -19.77 18.11 -10.03
C ARG A 285 -18.56 17.40 -9.41
N THR A 286 -17.79 16.64 -10.19
CA THR A 286 -16.47 16.07 -9.90
C THR A 286 -15.39 16.80 -10.69
N ILE A 287 -14.11 16.52 -10.41
CA ILE A 287 -13.01 16.88 -11.30
C ILE A 287 -13.22 16.23 -12.68
N GLN A 288 -12.70 16.86 -13.74
CA GLN A 288 -12.74 16.27 -15.07
C GLN A 288 -12.02 14.90 -15.11
N PRO A 289 -12.64 13.85 -15.68
CA PRO A 289 -12.03 12.51 -15.72
C PRO A 289 -10.64 12.47 -16.35
N ALA A 290 -10.40 13.27 -17.41
CA ALA A 290 -9.10 13.32 -18.07
C ALA A 290 -7.97 13.81 -17.13
N VAL A 291 -8.25 14.84 -16.33
CA VAL A 291 -7.31 15.37 -15.32
C VAL A 291 -7.01 14.32 -14.26
N PHE A 292 -8.06 13.64 -13.78
CA PHE A 292 -7.93 12.58 -12.79
C PHE A 292 -7.12 11.39 -13.32
N LEU A 293 -7.41 10.92 -14.55
CA LEU A 293 -6.69 9.81 -15.17
C LEU A 293 -5.22 10.16 -15.41
N ARG A 294 -4.92 11.39 -15.87
CA ARG A 294 -3.54 11.86 -16.02
C ARG A 294 -2.77 11.81 -14.70
N TRP A 295 -3.37 12.26 -13.60
CA TRP A 295 -2.74 12.17 -12.28
C TRP A 295 -2.50 10.71 -11.86
N ASN A 296 -3.45 9.81 -12.07
CA ASN A 296 -3.27 8.39 -11.75
C ASN A 296 -2.15 7.74 -12.58
N THR A 297 -2.02 8.10 -13.87
CA THR A 297 -0.90 7.65 -14.70
C THR A 297 0.45 8.11 -14.15
N LEU A 298 0.58 9.38 -13.72
CA LEU A 298 1.80 9.90 -13.11
C LEU A 298 2.10 9.28 -11.74
N LEU A 299 1.05 8.98 -10.99
CA LEU A 299 1.13 8.21 -9.76
C LEU A 299 1.60 6.78 -10.02
N GLY A 300 1.33 6.21 -11.21
CA GLY A 300 1.57 4.79 -11.50
C GLY A 300 0.43 3.87 -11.05
N ARG A 301 -0.75 4.45 -10.77
CA ARG A 301 -1.95 3.72 -10.36
C ARG A 301 -2.72 3.23 -11.60
N THR A 302 -2.88 1.93 -11.70
CA THR A 302 -3.67 1.28 -12.75
C THR A 302 -5.17 1.35 -12.45
N ILE A 303 -5.97 1.68 -13.45
CA ILE A 303 -7.44 1.87 -13.34
C ILE A 303 -8.22 0.89 -14.23
N HIS A 304 -7.54 -0.08 -14.83
CA HIS A 304 -8.18 -1.05 -15.72
C HIS A 304 -9.09 -2.01 -14.94
N ASP A 305 -10.24 -2.32 -15.53
CA ASP A 305 -11.19 -3.29 -14.98
C ASP A 305 -10.62 -4.71 -15.17
N GLU A 306 -10.39 -5.43 -14.07
CA GLU A 306 -9.74 -6.75 -14.01
C GLU A 306 -10.54 -7.93 -14.59
N ALA A 307 -11.27 -7.70 -15.67
CA ALA A 307 -12.01 -8.74 -16.36
C ALA A 307 -11.23 -9.40 -17.52
N GLN A 308 -9.99 -9.00 -17.84
CA GLN A 308 -9.36 -9.46 -19.10
C GLN A 308 -7.98 -10.11 -19.07
N ASP A 309 -7.20 -10.07 -17.98
CA ASP A 309 -5.84 -10.65 -17.99
C ASP A 309 -5.62 -11.71 -16.90
N LEU A 310 -6.37 -12.80 -16.99
CA LEU A 310 -5.85 -14.11 -16.60
C LEU A 310 -5.39 -14.79 -17.88
N PRO A 311 -4.10 -15.09 -18.07
CA PRO A 311 -3.69 -15.95 -19.17
C PRO A 311 -4.32 -17.33 -18.95
N THR A 312 -5.42 -17.61 -19.66
CA THR A 312 -5.95 -18.96 -19.80
C THR A 312 -4.85 -19.81 -20.42
N ASN A 313 -4.18 -20.60 -19.59
CA ASN A 313 -3.36 -21.72 -20.04
C ASN A 313 -4.27 -22.66 -20.84
N LYS A 314 -4.25 -22.52 -22.17
CA LYS A 314 -4.73 -23.57 -23.07
C LYS A 314 -3.72 -24.71 -23.00
N ILE A 315 -3.91 -25.59 -22.02
CA ILE A 315 -3.34 -26.93 -22.06
C ILE A 315 -4.05 -27.65 -23.20
N ASN A 316 -3.41 -27.68 -24.38
CA ASN A 316 -3.81 -28.57 -25.46
C ASN A 316 -3.62 -30.01 -24.98
N MET A 317 -4.72 -30.68 -24.64
CA MET A 317 -4.80 -32.12 -24.65
C MET A 317 -4.65 -32.61 -26.09
N ALA A 318 -3.43 -32.99 -26.46
CA ALA A 318 -3.24 -33.89 -27.59
C ALA A 318 -3.66 -35.29 -27.13
N GLN A 319 -4.79 -35.74 -27.66
CA GLN A 319 -5.37 -37.05 -27.46
C GLN A 319 -4.38 -38.14 -27.87
N ALA A 320 -4.27 -39.15 -27.00
CA ALA A 320 -3.77 -40.45 -27.34
C ALA A 320 -4.73 -41.11 -28.34
N THR A 321 -4.22 -41.47 -29.51
CA THR A 321 -4.76 -42.56 -30.32
C THR A 321 -3.59 -43.41 -30.79
N ALA A 322 -3.40 -44.55 -30.10
CA ALA A 322 -2.80 -45.75 -30.69
C ALA A 322 -3.87 -46.41 -31.60
N PRO A 323 -3.52 -47.27 -32.55
CA PRO A 323 -2.67 -48.46 -32.33
C PRO A 323 -1.21 -48.32 -32.76
#